data_AF-A0AAV4GP79-F1
#
_entry.id   AF-A0AAV4GP79-F1
#
_cell.length_a   1.000
_cell.length_b   1.000
_cell.length_c   1.000
_cell.angle_alpha   90.00
_cell.angle_beta   90.00
_cell.angle_gamma   90.00
#
_symmetry.space_group_name_H-M   'P 1'
#
loop_
_entity.id
_entity.type
_entity.pdbx_description
1 polymer ?
#
loop_
_entity_poly.entity_id
_entity_poly.type
_entity_poly.pdbx_seq_one_letter_code
_entity_poly.pdbx_strand_id
1 'polypeptide(L)'
;MGHRNFSLVIFNSVQVFQAGLVTENSFVLAEGWYDDGIFHVEAFGLPPPEKAETTRSYFGNINFFGGPSPIQVKASSRLAKIEAENTEVMFVLLSDVWLDDSKVMEKLNTLFMGYSAFPPTAFILCGNFLSSPKVLSHAKTLQECFQELGSMLSNYPDLINTSQFVFVPGPNDPVHSTILPRPTIPNSIIDGFKKKVPGAVFSSNPCRIQYCTQEIVVFREDIVTKMCRNCIKFPNDGNIPSHVSF
;
A
#
# COMPACT_ATOMS: atom_id res chain seq x y z
N MET A 1 28.63 30.38 -14.02
CA MET A 1 27.71 29.93 -12.96
C MET A 1 28.19 28.56 -12.49
N GLY A 2 28.73 28.52 -11.27
CA GLY A 2 29.58 27.43 -10.79
C GLY A 2 28.86 26.09 -10.69
N HIS A 3 29.50 25.04 -11.22
CA HIS A 3 29.18 23.66 -10.89
C HIS A 3 29.33 23.49 -9.38
N ARG A 4 28.22 23.16 -8.71
CA ARG A 4 28.27 22.71 -7.31
C ARG A 4 28.97 21.37 -7.33
N ASN A 5 30.20 21.34 -6.83
CA ASN A 5 30.92 20.09 -6.56
C ASN A 5 30.05 19.27 -5.61
N PHE A 6 29.64 18.09 -6.05
CA PHE A 6 29.16 17.05 -5.15
C PHE A 6 30.36 16.67 -4.28
N SER A 7 30.31 17.00 -2.99
CA SER A 7 31.30 16.49 -2.03
C SER A 7 31.26 14.96 -2.07
N LEU A 8 32.41 14.34 -2.31
CA LEU A 8 32.55 12.90 -2.27
C LEU A 8 32.40 12.46 -0.82
N VAL A 9 31.34 11.72 -0.50
CA VAL A 9 31.14 11.12 0.83
C VAL A 9 31.76 9.73 0.79
N ILE A 10 32.75 9.49 1.64
CA ILE A 10 33.43 8.19 1.70
C ILE A 10 33.11 7.52 3.05
N PHE A 11 32.44 6.37 2.97
CA PHE A 11 32.10 5.53 4.13
C PHE A 11 33.24 4.54 4.46
N ASN A 12 34.46 5.03 4.70
CA ASN A 12 35.61 4.14 4.91
C ASN A 12 35.60 3.43 6.28
N SER A 13 34.83 3.93 7.25
CA SER A 13 34.84 3.43 8.63
C SER A 13 33.61 3.88 9.44
N VAL A 14 32.40 3.70 8.91
CA VAL A 14 31.20 3.98 9.71
C VAL A 14 31.12 2.99 10.87
N GLN A 15 31.24 3.51 12.09
CA GLN A 15 31.32 2.69 13.31
C GLN A 15 29.93 2.30 13.82
N VAL A 16 28.90 3.12 13.56
CA VAL A 16 27.54 2.91 14.05
C VAL A 16 26.52 3.11 12.94
N PHE A 17 25.72 2.08 12.68
CA PHE A 17 24.54 2.12 11.84
C PHE A 17 23.32 1.97 12.74
N GLN A 18 22.42 2.96 12.73
CA GLN A 18 21.12 2.77 13.37
C GLN A 18 20.29 1.71 12.61
N ALA A 19 19.43 1.00 13.34
CA ALA A 19 18.58 -0.05 12.77
C ALA A 19 17.65 0.52 11.70
N GLY A 20 17.58 -0.15 10.54
CA GLY A 20 16.71 0.22 9.42
C GLY A 20 17.32 -0.16 8.06
N LEU A 21 16.48 -0.18 7.01
CA LEU A 21 16.93 -0.35 5.63
C LEU A 21 17.22 1.02 5.01
N VAL A 22 18.51 1.41 5.02
CA VAL A 22 18.95 2.65 4.36
C VAL A 22 19.35 2.34 2.93
N THR A 23 18.61 2.89 1.97
CA THR A 23 18.87 2.69 0.54
C THR A 23 19.48 3.92 -0.10
N GLU A 24 19.98 3.78 -1.32
CA GLU A 24 20.24 4.92 -2.20
C GLU A 24 19.00 5.85 -2.24
N ASN A 25 19.24 7.17 -2.27
CA ASN A 25 18.23 8.23 -2.20
C ASN A 25 17.46 8.37 -0.86
N SER A 26 17.87 7.66 0.19
CA SER A 26 17.36 7.93 1.54
C SER A 26 17.92 9.24 2.08
N PHE A 27 17.09 9.98 2.84
CA PHE A 27 17.58 11.08 3.67
C PHE A 27 18.16 10.52 4.97
N VAL A 28 19.37 10.94 5.31
CA VAL A 28 20.08 10.49 6.51
C VAL A 28 20.62 11.67 7.29
N LEU A 29 20.74 11.49 8.60
CA LEU A 29 21.59 12.31 9.46
C LEU A 29 22.96 11.67 9.46
N ALA A 30 23.99 12.40 9.02
CA ALA A 30 25.37 11.93 8.98
C ALA A 30 26.23 12.83 9.87
N GLU A 31 26.94 12.22 10.80
CA GLU A 31 27.86 12.85 11.74
C GLU A 31 29.30 12.46 11.39
N GLY A 32 30.21 13.41 11.47
CA GLY A 32 31.62 13.20 11.15
C GLY A 32 32.38 14.51 10.94
N TRP A 33 33.51 14.43 10.25
CA TRP A 33 34.40 15.57 10.00
C TRP A 33 34.69 15.75 8.51
N TYR A 34 35.15 16.94 8.16
CA TYR A 34 35.43 17.34 6.78
C TYR A 34 36.90 17.66 6.61
N ASP A 35 37.51 17.10 5.57
CA ASP A 35 38.90 17.37 5.19
C ASP A 35 39.07 17.21 3.68
N ASP A 36 39.87 18.10 3.09
CA ASP A 36 40.24 18.10 1.67
C ASP A 36 39.11 17.77 0.66
N GLY A 37 37.93 18.39 0.83
CA GLY A 37 36.80 18.19 -0.10
C GLY A 37 35.94 16.94 0.17
N ILE A 38 36.31 16.15 1.17
CA ILE A 38 35.69 14.87 1.51
C ILE A 38 35.03 14.97 2.90
N PHE A 39 33.81 14.48 3.00
CA PHE A 39 33.13 14.33 4.29
C PHE A 39 33.28 12.89 4.79
N HIS A 40 33.96 12.74 5.92
CA HIS A 40 34.27 11.47 6.57
C HIS A 40 33.20 11.17 7.62
N VAL A 41 32.30 10.24 7.31
CA VAL A 41 31.16 9.87 8.17
C VAL A 41 31.58 8.86 9.23
N GLU A 42 31.35 9.20 10.50
CA GLU A 42 31.60 8.33 11.66
C GLU A 42 30.35 7.57 12.09
N ALA A 43 29.20 8.25 12.05
CA ALA A 43 27.88 7.69 12.34
C ALA A 43 26.84 8.20 11.35
N PHE A 44 25.87 7.37 10.99
CA PHE A 44 24.68 7.85 10.30
C PHE A 44 23.42 7.08 10.69
N GLY A 45 22.28 7.74 10.55
CA GLY A 45 20.97 7.21 10.89
C GLY A 45 19.85 7.86 10.09
N LEU A 46 18.66 7.28 10.19
CA LEU A 46 17.44 7.89 9.65
C LEU A 46 17.00 9.04 10.57
N PRO A 47 16.39 10.11 10.02
CA PRO A 47 15.77 11.12 10.87
C PRO A 47 14.69 10.49 11.77
N PRO A 48 14.53 10.95 13.02
CA PRO A 48 13.57 10.35 13.94
C PRO A 48 12.14 10.54 13.44
N PRO A 49 11.27 9.51 13.52
CA PRO A 49 9.88 9.64 13.10
C PRO A 49 9.10 10.56 14.06
N GLU A 50 8.34 11.49 13.50
CA GLU A 50 7.41 12.33 14.26
C GLU A 50 6.08 11.58 14.50
N LYS A 51 5.58 11.60 15.74
CA LYS A 51 4.27 11.03 16.07
C LYS A 51 3.16 11.87 15.47
N ALA A 52 2.07 11.23 15.05
CA ALA A 52 0.94 11.91 14.44
C ALA A 52 0.29 12.95 15.38
N GLU A 53 0.29 12.73 16.72
CA GLU A 53 -0.18 13.72 17.71
C GLU A 53 0.64 15.00 17.66
N THR A 54 1.96 14.87 17.50
CA THR A 54 2.90 15.99 17.42
C THR A 54 2.68 16.78 16.14
N THR A 55 2.55 16.11 14.99
CA THR A 55 2.23 16.79 13.72
C THR A 55 0.95 17.62 13.86
N ARG A 56 -0.09 17.05 14.48
CA ARG A 56 -1.37 17.74 14.69
C ARG A 56 -1.28 18.92 15.65
N SER A 57 -0.41 18.88 16.66
CA SER A 57 -0.26 20.03 17.57
C SER A 57 0.39 21.23 16.90
N TYR A 58 1.29 21.00 15.92
CA TYR A 58 1.91 22.07 15.14
C TYR A 58 1.04 22.59 14.01
N PHE A 59 0.40 21.69 13.25
CA PHE A 59 -0.33 22.04 12.02
C PHE A 59 -1.86 22.18 12.22
N GLY A 60 -2.35 21.93 13.43
CA GLY A 60 -3.77 22.02 13.76
C GLY A 60 -4.62 21.01 12.98
N ASN A 61 -5.68 21.51 12.32
CA ASN A 61 -6.74 20.67 11.74
C ASN A 61 -6.64 20.46 10.22
N ILE A 62 -5.48 20.70 9.62
CA ILE A 62 -5.27 20.48 8.18
C ILE A 62 -5.56 19.03 7.81
N ASN A 63 -6.39 18.82 6.79
CA ASN A 63 -6.61 17.49 6.24
C ASN A 63 -5.53 17.11 5.23
N PHE A 64 -4.40 16.58 5.71
CA PHE A 64 -3.33 16.05 4.85
C PHE A 64 -3.71 14.73 4.16
N PHE A 65 -4.65 13.97 4.75
CA PHE A 65 -5.06 12.67 4.24
C PHE A 65 -5.94 12.78 3.00
N GLY A 66 -6.70 13.86 2.88
CA GLY A 66 -7.64 14.10 1.79
C GLY A 66 -9.02 13.51 2.08
N GLY A 67 -9.83 13.33 1.02
CA GLY A 67 -11.23 12.95 1.17
C GLY A 67 -12.16 14.17 1.34
N PRO A 68 -13.45 13.95 1.63
CA PRO A 68 -14.47 14.98 1.54
C PRO A 68 -14.44 16.00 2.70
N SER A 69 -13.85 15.64 3.85
CA SER A 69 -13.79 16.53 5.00
C SER A 69 -12.80 17.67 4.74
N PRO A 70 -13.17 18.95 5.01
CA PRO A 70 -12.24 20.08 4.88
C PRO A 70 -11.16 20.09 5.98
N ILE A 71 -11.39 19.36 7.07
CA ILE A 71 -10.49 19.24 8.23
C ILE A 71 -10.17 17.78 8.52
N GLN A 72 -9.11 17.54 9.29
CA GLN A 72 -8.73 16.19 9.69
C GLN A 72 -9.87 15.45 10.41
N VAL A 73 -10.11 14.19 10.04
CA VAL A 73 -11.19 13.38 10.61
C VAL A 73 -10.89 12.92 12.04
N LYS A 74 -9.60 12.87 12.42
CA LYS A 74 -9.16 12.50 13.78
C LYS A 74 -9.66 13.43 14.88
N ALA A 75 -10.00 14.68 14.56
CA ALA A 75 -10.55 15.63 15.51
C ALA A 75 -12.08 15.51 15.69
N SER A 76 -12.75 14.67 14.89
CA SER A 76 -14.21 14.57 14.90
C SER A 76 -14.70 13.67 16.04
N SER A 77 -15.22 14.28 17.11
CA SER A 77 -15.85 13.56 18.23
C SER A 77 -17.04 12.71 17.78
N ARG A 78 -17.78 13.16 16.77
CA ARG A 78 -18.88 12.39 16.16
C ARG A 78 -18.38 11.11 15.50
N LEU A 79 -17.33 11.20 14.68
CA LEU A 79 -16.77 10.01 14.03
C LEU A 79 -16.13 9.07 15.05
N ALA A 80 -15.46 9.61 16.06
CA ALA A 80 -14.90 8.82 17.16
C ALA A 80 -15.97 8.03 17.91
N LYS A 81 -17.13 8.65 18.15
CA LYS A 81 -18.28 7.98 18.79
C LYS A 81 -18.82 6.84 17.92
N ILE A 82 -19.04 7.09 16.61
CA ILE A 82 -19.51 6.06 15.67
C ILE A 82 -18.52 4.90 15.58
N GLU A 83 -17.21 5.20 15.55
CA GLU A 83 -16.16 4.18 15.54
C GLU A 83 -16.19 3.32 16.80
N ALA A 84 -16.34 3.93 17.98
CA ALA A 84 -16.39 3.21 19.24
C ALA A 84 -17.67 2.39 19.42
N GLU A 85 -18.80 2.82 18.84
CA GLU A 85 -20.08 2.11 18.89
C GLU A 85 -20.15 0.92 17.92
N ASN A 86 -19.36 0.93 16.85
CA ASN A 86 -19.37 -0.12 15.84
C ASN A 86 -18.25 -1.14 16.08
N THR A 87 -18.52 -2.16 16.90
CA THR A 87 -17.54 -3.20 17.27
C THR A 87 -17.35 -4.28 16.22
N GLU A 88 -18.27 -4.40 15.26
CA GLU A 88 -18.27 -5.47 14.24
C GLU A 88 -17.51 -5.06 12.97
N VAL A 89 -16.77 -3.96 13.01
CA VAL A 89 -16.00 -3.45 11.87
C VAL A 89 -14.88 -4.39 11.53
N MET A 90 -14.81 -4.79 10.27
CA MET A 90 -13.78 -5.70 9.78
C MET A 90 -13.33 -5.31 8.39
N PHE A 91 -12.02 -5.29 8.18
CA PHE A 91 -11.39 -5.15 6.88
C PHE A 91 -10.64 -6.44 6.54
N VAL A 92 -10.97 -7.05 5.41
CA VAL A 92 -10.28 -8.23 4.91
C VAL A 92 -9.30 -7.79 3.83
N LEU A 93 -8.00 -7.93 4.08
CA LEU A 93 -6.94 -7.53 3.15
C LEU A 93 -6.32 -8.77 2.52
N LEU A 94 -6.29 -8.82 1.19
CA LEU A 94 -5.67 -9.88 0.41
C LEU A 94 -4.70 -9.23 -0.59
N SER A 95 -3.59 -9.91 -0.90
CA SER A 95 -2.59 -9.47 -1.86
C SER A 95 -2.22 -10.62 -2.79
N ASP A 96 -1.81 -10.31 -4.02
CA ASP A 96 -1.52 -11.29 -5.07
C ASP A 96 -2.70 -12.23 -5.32
N VAL A 97 -3.87 -11.61 -5.51
CA VAL A 97 -5.13 -12.30 -5.78
C VAL A 97 -5.17 -12.75 -7.24
N TRP A 98 -4.39 -13.78 -7.58
CA TRP A 98 -4.28 -14.31 -8.94
C TRP A 98 -5.58 -14.97 -9.41
N LEU A 99 -6.41 -14.21 -10.11
CA LEU A 99 -7.74 -14.64 -10.56
C LEU A 99 -7.68 -15.68 -11.70
N ASP A 100 -6.52 -15.87 -12.33
CA ASP A 100 -6.31 -16.91 -13.34
C ASP A 100 -5.85 -18.26 -12.74
N ASP A 101 -5.67 -18.34 -11.41
CA ASP A 101 -5.43 -19.58 -10.70
C ASP A 101 -6.75 -20.12 -10.11
N SER A 102 -7.16 -21.31 -10.57
CA SER A 102 -8.40 -21.95 -10.11
C SER A 102 -8.40 -22.25 -8.62
N LYS A 103 -7.24 -22.49 -8.00
CA LYS A 103 -7.13 -22.69 -6.55
C LYS A 103 -7.43 -21.40 -5.79
N VAL A 104 -6.95 -20.25 -6.30
CA VAL A 104 -7.25 -18.95 -5.71
C VAL A 104 -8.75 -18.68 -5.79
N MET A 105 -9.37 -18.94 -6.94
CA MET A 105 -10.82 -18.79 -7.13
C MET A 105 -11.63 -19.70 -6.18
N GLU A 106 -11.23 -20.96 -5.98
CA GLU A 106 -11.87 -21.87 -5.01
C GLU A 106 -11.77 -21.33 -3.57
N LYS A 107 -10.59 -20.81 -3.19
CA LYS A 107 -10.37 -20.25 -1.84
C LYS A 107 -11.10 -18.93 -1.63
N LEU A 108 -11.19 -18.07 -2.65
CA LEU A 108 -12.04 -16.88 -2.62
C LEU A 108 -13.51 -17.26 -2.41
N ASN A 109 -14.02 -18.26 -3.13
CA ASN A 109 -15.38 -18.74 -2.94
C ASN A 109 -15.61 -19.24 -1.51
N THR A 110 -14.66 -20.01 -0.96
CA THR A 110 -14.71 -20.49 0.42
C THR A 110 -14.71 -19.33 1.43
N LEU A 111 -13.88 -18.32 1.19
CA LEU A 111 -13.78 -17.12 2.02
C LEU A 111 -15.08 -16.30 1.99
N PHE A 112 -15.64 -16.05 0.80
CA PHE A 112 -16.92 -15.35 0.66
C PHE A 112 -18.08 -16.13 1.30
N MET A 113 -18.11 -17.45 1.12
CA MET A 113 -19.08 -18.31 1.81
C MET A 113 -18.97 -18.17 3.33
N GLY A 114 -17.75 -18.20 3.89
CA GLY A 114 -17.51 -18.06 5.33
C GLY A 114 -17.96 -16.71 5.89
N TYR A 115 -17.78 -15.63 5.11
CA TYR A 115 -18.21 -14.29 5.51
C TYR A 115 -19.67 -13.98 5.19
N SER A 116 -20.37 -14.79 4.39
CA SER A 116 -21.75 -14.48 3.97
C SER A 116 -22.71 -14.24 5.15
N ALA A 117 -22.54 -14.95 6.27
CA ALA A 117 -23.35 -14.77 7.47
C ALA A 117 -22.98 -13.52 8.28
N PHE A 118 -21.72 -13.07 8.21
CA PHE A 118 -21.20 -11.90 8.91
C PHE A 118 -20.31 -11.09 7.96
N PRO A 119 -20.91 -10.33 7.03
CA PRO A 119 -20.16 -9.62 6.01
C PRO A 119 -19.23 -8.57 6.64
N PRO A 120 -17.94 -8.52 6.25
CA PRO A 120 -17.04 -7.48 6.74
C PRO A 120 -17.40 -6.12 6.15
N THR A 121 -16.90 -5.04 6.76
CA THR A 121 -17.06 -3.68 6.24
C THR A 121 -16.46 -3.52 4.84
N ALA A 122 -15.29 -4.10 4.59
CA ALA A 122 -14.69 -4.09 3.26
C ALA A 122 -13.76 -5.27 2.98
N PHE A 123 -13.73 -5.69 1.72
CA PHE A 123 -12.68 -6.51 1.14
C PHE A 123 -11.75 -5.62 0.33
N ILE A 124 -10.46 -5.59 0.70
CA ILE A 124 -9.40 -4.86 -0.01
C ILE A 124 -8.55 -5.91 -0.72
N LEU A 125 -8.81 -6.08 -2.01
CA LEU A 125 -8.15 -7.04 -2.88
C LEU A 125 -7.04 -6.31 -3.64
N CYS A 126 -5.80 -6.59 -3.26
CA CYS A 126 -4.62 -6.04 -3.92
C CYS A 126 -4.12 -7.01 -4.99
N GLY A 127 -3.71 -6.47 -6.13
CA GLY A 127 -3.03 -7.23 -7.17
C GLY A 127 -1.70 -7.83 -6.68
N ASN A 128 -0.99 -8.57 -7.51
CA ASN A 128 -1.28 -8.78 -8.93
C ASN A 128 -2.53 -9.66 -9.11
N PHE A 129 -3.38 -9.35 -10.10
CA PHE A 129 -4.61 -10.09 -10.37
C PHE A 129 -4.43 -11.23 -11.38
N LEU A 130 -3.26 -11.32 -12.00
CA LEU A 130 -2.81 -12.45 -12.81
C LEU A 130 -1.52 -13.02 -12.22
N SER A 131 -1.41 -14.34 -12.17
CA SER A 131 -0.25 -15.09 -11.65
C SER A 131 1.02 -14.88 -12.47
N SER A 132 0.88 -14.60 -13.76
CA SER A 132 2.00 -14.39 -14.66
C SER A 132 1.69 -13.29 -15.66
N PRO A 133 2.68 -12.43 -15.99
CA PRO A 133 2.55 -11.53 -17.09
C PRO A 133 2.58 -12.28 -18.45
N LYS A 134 1.44 -12.82 -18.88
CA LYS A 134 1.24 -13.46 -20.20
C LYS A 134 1.19 -12.47 -21.37
N VAL A 135 2.34 -12.21 -22.01
CA VAL A 135 2.65 -11.17 -23.03
C VAL A 135 1.61 -10.93 -24.14
N LEU A 136 0.78 -11.91 -24.51
CA LEU A 136 -0.21 -11.79 -25.59
C LEU A 136 -1.60 -12.04 -25.00
N SER A 137 -2.42 -10.98 -24.88
CA SER A 137 -3.84 -10.95 -24.43
C SER A 137 -4.17 -10.68 -22.95
N HIS A 138 -3.23 -10.22 -22.12
CA HIS A 138 -3.48 -9.97 -20.69
C HIS A 138 -4.76 -9.19 -20.33
N ALA A 139 -5.08 -8.11 -21.07
CA ALA A 139 -6.24 -7.28 -20.74
C ALA A 139 -7.57 -8.04 -20.92
N LYS A 140 -7.63 -8.93 -21.92
CA LYS A 140 -8.80 -9.78 -22.17
C LYS A 140 -8.91 -10.88 -21.12
N THR A 141 -7.80 -11.55 -20.81
CA THR A 141 -7.78 -12.55 -19.73
C THR A 141 -8.18 -11.94 -18.39
N LEU A 142 -7.66 -10.76 -18.06
CA LEU A 142 -8.03 -10.05 -16.84
C LEU A 142 -9.52 -9.67 -16.82
N GLN A 143 -10.05 -9.23 -17.96
CA GLN A 143 -11.48 -8.95 -18.11
C GLN A 143 -12.34 -10.21 -17.87
N GLU A 144 -11.97 -11.34 -18.45
CA GLU A 144 -12.65 -12.63 -18.26
C GLU A 144 -12.59 -13.09 -16.79
N CYS A 145 -11.41 -13.01 -16.17
CA CYS A 145 -11.21 -13.32 -14.74
C CYS A 145 -12.08 -12.44 -13.83
N PHE A 146 -12.16 -11.12 -14.08
CA PHE A 146 -13.05 -10.24 -13.34
C PHE A 146 -14.53 -10.58 -13.59
N GLN A 147 -14.92 -10.94 -14.81
CA GLN A 147 -16.30 -11.37 -15.08
C GLN A 147 -16.67 -12.64 -14.31
N GLU A 148 -15.74 -13.58 -14.19
CA GLU A 148 -15.88 -14.81 -13.41
C GLU A 148 -15.97 -14.55 -11.90
N LEU A 149 -15.08 -13.72 -11.35
CA LEU A 149 -15.16 -13.27 -9.96
C LEU A 149 -16.50 -12.60 -9.65
N GLY A 150 -17.00 -11.77 -10.57
CA GLY A 150 -18.31 -11.15 -10.45
C GLY A 150 -19.46 -12.17 -10.48
N SER A 151 -19.37 -13.22 -11.32
CA SER A 151 -20.34 -14.32 -11.31
C SER A 151 -20.34 -15.04 -9.97
N MET A 152 -19.16 -15.33 -9.41
CA MET A 152 -19.02 -15.98 -8.12
C MET A 152 -19.65 -15.15 -7.00
N LEU A 153 -19.34 -13.85 -6.93
CA LEU A 153 -19.91 -12.95 -5.93
C LEU A 153 -21.44 -12.80 -6.05
N SER A 154 -22.01 -13.01 -7.24
CA SER A 154 -23.47 -12.98 -7.43
C SER A 154 -24.20 -14.07 -6.64
N ASN A 155 -23.49 -15.12 -6.21
CA ASN A 155 -24.02 -16.14 -5.29
C ASN A 155 -24.10 -15.67 -3.82
N TYR A 156 -23.52 -14.51 -3.50
CA TYR A 156 -23.43 -13.95 -2.15
C TYR A 156 -24.01 -12.52 -2.11
N PRO A 157 -25.32 -12.34 -2.36
CA PRO A 157 -25.94 -11.02 -2.45
C PRO A 157 -25.78 -10.19 -1.17
N ASP A 158 -25.77 -10.83 0.01
CA ASP A 158 -25.56 -10.14 1.28
C ASP A 158 -24.20 -9.45 1.34
N LEU A 159 -23.13 -10.10 0.86
CA LEU A 159 -21.81 -9.47 0.75
C LEU A 159 -21.84 -8.28 -0.20
N ILE A 160 -22.49 -8.40 -1.36
CA ILE A 160 -22.57 -7.30 -2.35
C ILE A 160 -23.29 -6.08 -1.77
N ASN A 161 -24.33 -6.32 -0.96
CA ASN A 161 -25.17 -5.25 -0.41
C ASN A 161 -24.59 -4.59 0.85
N THR A 162 -23.71 -5.28 1.58
CA THR A 162 -23.22 -4.82 2.88
C THR A 162 -21.73 -4.54 2.92
N SER A 163 -20.91 -5.29 2.17
CA SER A 163 -19.46 -5.12 2.11
C SER A 163 -19.03 -4.23 0.96
N GLN A 164 -18.04 -3.39 1.22
CA GLN A 164 -17.36 -2.62 0.18
C GLN A 164 -16.23 -3.44 -0.45
N PHE A 165 -16.26 -3.65 -1.77
CA PHE A 165 -15.13 -4.27 -2.48
C PHE A 165 -14.20 -3.18 -3.03
N VAL A 166 -12.93 -3.21 -2.66
CA VAL A 166 -11.90 -2.27 -3.09
C VAL A 166 -10.78 -3.04 -3.79
N PHE A 167 -10.47 -2.66 -5.03
CA PHE A 167 -9.42 -3.28 -5.83
C PHE A 167 -8.25 -2.30 -6.00
N VAL A 168 -7.04 -2.74 -5.65
CA VAL A 168 -5.81 -1.94 -5.75
C VAL A 168 -4.85 -2.63 -6.73
N PRO A 169 -4.46 -1.99 -7.84
CA PRO A 169 -3.63 -2.64 -8.86
C PRO A 169 -2.20 -2.92 -8.36
N GLY A 170 -1.68 -4.10 -8.68
CA GLY A 170 -0.30 -4.52 -8.41
C GLY A 170 0.72 -4.02 -9.45
N PRO A 171 2.02 -4.27 -9.22
CA PRO A 171 3.09 -3.85 -10.12
C PRO A 171 3.13 -4.56 -11.48
N ASN A 172 2.58 -5.77 -11.57
CA ASN A 172 2.59 -6.60 -12.77
C ASN A 172 1.22 -6.67 -13.46
N ASP A 173 0.26 -5.87 -13.00
CA ASP A 173 -1.04 -5.80 -13.66
C ASP A 173 -0.92 -5.12 -15.03
N PRO A 174 -1.55 -5.69 -16.08
CA PRO A 174 -1.18 -5.49 -17.49
C PRO A 174 -1.51 -4.12 -18.08
N VAL A 175 -2.08 -3.21 -17.29
CA VAL A 175 -2.77 -2.03 -17.84
C VAL A 175 -1.98 -0.74 -17.65
N HIS A 176 -0.95 -0.76 -16.81
CA HIS A 176 -0.21 0.44 -16.45
C HIS A 176 1.29 0.21 -16.57
N SER A 177 2.03 1.30 -16.79
CA SER A 177 3.47 1.30 -16.62
C SER A 177 3.82 0.99 -15.17
N THR A 178 5.06 0.57 -14.93
CA THR A 178 5.57 0.27 -13.58
C THR A 178 5.78 1.51 -12.70
N ILE A 179 5.25 2.67 -13.12
CA ILE A 179 5.44 4.00 -12.51
C ILE A 179 4.35 4.27 -11.47
N LEU A 180 4.71 4.96 -10.38
CA LEU A 180 3.80 5.41 -9.33
C LEU A 180 3.48 6.91 -9.47
N PRO A 181 2.27 7.37 -9.07
CA PRO A 181 1.10 6.56 -8.71
C PRO A 181 0.52 5.81 -9.91
N ARG A 182 0.17 4.54 -9.74
CA ARG A 182 -0.52 3.76 -10.78
C ARG A 182 -2.00 4.14 -10.80
N PRO A 183 -2.57 4.47 -11.96
CA PRO A 183 -3.99 4.75 -12.05
C PRO A 183 -4.82 3.47 -11.85
N THR A 184 -6.13 3.65 -11.82
CA THR A 184 -7.09 2.54 -11.69
C THR A 184 -7.18 1.70 -12.96
N ILE A 185 -7.56 0.43 -12.82
CA ILE A 185 -7.81 -0.48 -13.94
C ILE A 185 -8.92 0.11 -14.82
N PRO A 186 -8.72 0.23 -16.16
CA PRO A 186 -9.70 0.83 -17.06
C PRO A 186 -11.05 0.13 -17.07
N ASN A 187 -12.10 0.93 -17.23
CA ASN A 187 -13.49 0.48 -17.32
C ASN A 187 -13.72 -0.61 -18.37
N SER A 188 -13.01 -0.58 -19.51
CA SER A 188 -13.11 -1.62 -20.53
C SER A 188 -12.83 -3.04 -19.99
N ILE A 189 -12.05 -3.19 -18.93
CA ILE A 189 -11.74 -4.46 -18.27
C ILE A 189 -12.75 -4.77 -17.16
N ILE A 190 -13.18 -3.77 -16.40
CA ILE A 190 -13.91 -3.96 -15.13
C ILE A 190 -15.42 -3.73 -15.22
N ASP A 191 -15.95 -3.19 -16.33
CA ASP A 191 -17.37 -2.87 -16.48
C ASP A 191 -18.27 -4.12 -16.33
N GLY A 192 -17.81 -5.27 -16.82
CA GLY A 192 -18.54 -6.53 -16.67
C GLY A 192 -18.68 -6.96 -15.21
N PHE A 193 -17.65 -6.72 -14.39
CA PHE A 193 -17.68 -6.98 -12.95
C PHE A 193 -18.55 -5.97 -12.21
N LYS A 194 -18.40 -4.67 -12.50
CA LYS A 194 -19.19 -3.60 -11.87
C LYS A 194 -20.69 -3.75 -12.12
N LYS A 195 -21.11 -4.32 -13.25
CA LYS A 195 -22.54 -4.65 -13.48
C LYS A 195 -23.10 -5.65 -12.47
N LYS A 196 -22.27 -6.57 -11.97
CA LYS A 196 -22.66 -7.59 -10.98
C LYS A 196 -22.43 -7.12 -9.54
N VAL A 197 -21.39 -6.31 -9.33
CA VAL A 197 -21.01 -5.75 -8.03
C VAL A 197 -20.94 -4.22 -8.15
N PRO A 198 -22.09 -3.52 -8.19
CA PRO A 198 -22.15 -2.09 -8.51
C PRO A 198 -21.48 -1.20 -7.46
N GLY A 199 -21.41 -1.65 -6.20
CA GLY A 199 -20.72 -0.94 -5.13
C GLY A 199 -19.20 -0.97 -5.24
N ALA A 200 -18.60 -1.82 -6.09
CA ALA A 200 -17.16 -2.01 -6.11
C ALA A 200 -16.36 -0.78 -6.58
N VAL A 201 -15.26 -0.49 -5.85
CA VAL A 201 -14.34 0.61 -6.10
C VAL A 201 -13.02 0.05 -6.62
N PHE A 202 -12.61 0.50 -7.81
CA PHE A 202 -11.28 0.22 -8.35
C PHE A 202 -10.45 1.49 -8.17
N SER A 203 -9.39 1.39 -7.38
CA SER A 203 -8.60 2.54 -6.92
C SER A 203 -7.25 2.65 -7.63
N SER A 204 -6.50 3.72 -7.35
CA SER A 204 -5.08 3.84 -7.69
C SER A 204 -4.21 2.97 -6.80
N ASN A 205 -2.91 2.87 -7.12
CA ASN A 205 -1.91 2.35 -6.19
C ASN A 205 -0.73 3.35 -6.07
N PRO A 206 -0.45 3.88 -4.86
CA PRO A 206 -1.18 3.66 -3.61
C PRO A 206 -2.59 4.27 -3.61
N CYS A 207 -3.39 3.91 -2.62
CA CYS A 207 -4.66 4.59 -2.31
C CYS A 207 -4.84 4.81 -0.82
N ARG A 208 -5.83 5.65 -0.48
CA ARG A 208 -6.19 6.03 0.89
C ARG A 208 -7.63 5.64 1.17
N ILE A 209 -7.85 4.98 2.30
CA ILE A 209 -9.16 4.61 2.82
C ILE A 209 -9.32 5.33 4.16
N GLN A 210 -10.38 6.13 4.26
CA GLN A 210 -10.75 6.79 5.50
C GLN A 210 -11.96 6.05 6.10
N TYR A 211 -11.80 5.56 7.32
CA TYR A 211 -12.90 4.95 8.08
C TYR A 211 -13.01 5.65 9.43
N CYS A 212 -14.11 6.36 9.66
CA CYS A 212 -14.31 7.20 10.84
C CYS A 212 -13.07 8.08 11.15
N THR A 213 -12.38 7.88 12.27
CA THR A 213 -11.18 8.66 12.62
C THR A 213 -9.87 8.00 12.15
N GLN A 214 -9.96 6.88 11.43
CA GLN A 214 -8.84 6.10 10.94
C GLN A 214 -8.49 6.43 9.50
N GLU A 215 -7.19 6.45 9.26
CA GLU A 215 -6.53 6.83 8.03
C GLU A 215 -5.65 5.65 7.60
N ILE A 216 -6.10 4.92 6.58
CA ILE A 216 -5.46 3.68 6.11
C ILE A 216 -4.87 3.94 4.72
N VAL A 217 -3.56 3.79 4.58
CA VAL A 217 -2.87 3.84 3.27
C VAL A 217 -2.62 2.42 2.80
N VAL A 218 -3.09 2.09 1.60
CA VAL A 218 -2.82 0.80 0.96
C VAL A 218 -1.82 1.03 -0.17
N PHE A 219 -0.70 0.32 -0.11
CA PHE A 219 0.36 0.40 -1.10
C PHE A 219 0.82 -1.00 -1.48
N ARG A 220 0.53 -1.42 -2.72
CA ARG A 220 0.92 -2.74 -3.23
C ARG A 220 2.21 -2.64 -4.03
N GLU A 221 3.29 -3.13 -3.44
CA GLU A 221 4.61 -3.19 -4.09
C GLU A 221 5.47 -4.27 -3.44
N ASP A 222 6.42 -4.83 -4.18
CA ASP A 222 7.44 -5.74 -3.63
C ASP A 222 8.54 -4.91 -2.95
N ILE A 223 8.12 -4.00 -2.05
CA ILE A 223 8.94 -2.89 -1.54
C ILE A 223 10.13 -3.40 -0.73
N VAL A 224 9.93 -4.43 0.08
CA VAL A 224 11.00 -5.05 0.89
C VAL A 224 12.11 -5.55 -0.03
N THR A 225 11.77 -6.29 -1.09
CA THR A 225 12.74 -6.78 -2.07
C THR A 225 13.44 -5.64 -2.80
N LYS A 226 12.73 -4.56 -3.14
CA LYS A 226 13.34 -3.36 -3.76
C LYS A 226 14.30 -2.67 -2.80
N MET A 227 13.94 -2.50 -1.53
CA MET A 227 14.79 -1.87 -0.52
C MET A 227 16.03 -2.71 -0.24
N CYS A 228 15.89 -4.02 -0.05
CA CYS A 228 17.03 -4.91 0.19
C CYS A 228 18.05 -4.91 -0.96
N ARG A 229 17.58 -4.87 -2.23
CA ARG A 229 18.48 -4.81 -3.39
C ARG A 229 19.29 -3.51 -3.49
N ASN A 230 18.80 -2.43 -2.91
CA ASN A 230 19.42 -1.09 -2.99
C ASN A 230 19.95 -0.61 -1.64
N CYS A 231 20.05 -1.50 -0.65
CA CYS A 231 20.47 -1.16 0.69
C CYS A 231 21.99 -0.89 0.71
N ILE A 232 22.39 0.23 1.29
CA ILE A 232 23.81 0.64 1.40
C ILE A 232 24.59 -0.36 2.26
N LYS A 233 23.95 -0.88 3.30
CA LYS A 233 24.46 -1.96 4.14
C LYS A 233 23.31 -2.83 4.59
N PHE A 234 23.47 -4.15 4.48
CA PHE A 234 22.49 -5.08 5.04
C PHE A 234 22.48 -5.00 6.58
N PRO A 235 21.30 -5.07 7.21
CA PRO A 235 21.23 -5.15 8.66
C PRO A 235 22.05 -6.35 9.18
N ASN A 236 22.80 -6.14 10.26
CA ASN A 236 23.75 -7.12 10.78
C ASN A 236 23.10 -8.46 11.16
N ASP A 237 21.81 -8.44 11.54
CA ASP A 237 21.08 -9.62 12.01
C ASP A 237 20.50 -10.45 10.87
N GLY A 238 20.56 -9.97 9.61
CA GLY A 238 20.03 -10.65 8.42
C GLY A 238 18.50 -10.85 8.39
N ASN A 239 17.80 -10.54 9.50
CA ASN A 239 16.38 -10.77 9.66
C ASN A 239 15.58 -9.56 9.15
N ILE A 240 15.37 -9.50 7.84
CA ILE A 240 14.63 -8.41 7.19
C ILE A 240 13.28 -8.12 7.87
N PRO A 241 12.42 -9.11 8.21
CA PRO A 241 11.16 -8.88 8.93
C PRO A 241 11.23 -7.99 10.18
N SER A 242 12.28 -8.12 11.01
CA SER A 242 12.44 -7.29 12.21
C SER A 242 12.82 -5.83 11.92
N HIS A 243 13.18 -5.52 10.68
CA HIS A 243 13.57 -4.17 10.24
C HIS A 243 12.51 -3.47 9.36
N VAL A 244 11.38 -4.14 9.08
CA VAL A 244 10.22 -3.59 8.32
C VAL A 244 8.91 -3.64 9.09
N SER A 245 8.95 -3.91 10.39
CA SER A 245 7.77 -3.81 11.27
C SER A 245 7.46 -2.34 11.51
N PHE A 246 6.35 -1.86 10.93
CA PHE A 246 5.80 -0.51 11.13
C PHE A 246 4.90 -0.46 12.36
#